data_AF-A0AAV6VQ42-F1
#
_entry.id   AF-A0AAV6VQ42-F1
#
_cell.length_a   1.000
_cell.length_b   1.000
_cell.length_c   1.000
_cell.angle_alpha   90.00
_cell.angle_beta   90.00
_cell.angle_gamma   90.00
#
_symmetry.space_group_name_H-M   'P 1'
#
loop_
_entity.id
_entity.type
_entity.pdbx_description
1 polymer ?
#
loop_
_entity_poly.entity_id
_entity_poly.type
_entity_poly.pdbx_seq_one_letter_code
_entity_poly.pdbx_strand_id
1 'polypeptide(L)'
;MPLQLNYELLQLPNGSVEAHGILRMPGDGSCLFSSLSQLVYGDISHSTQMRFLLTEHISTNWERLGVFTCDRKGSQYNDAICYAADMSNS
;
A
#
# COMPACT_ATOMS: atom_id res chain seq x y z
N MET A 1 0.88 17.25 9.32
CA MET A 1 -0.25 17.90 8.64
C MET A 1 -1.48 17.04 8.92
N PRO A 2 -2.60 17.59 9.44
CA PRO A 2 -3.79 16.78 9.68
C PRO A 2 -4.32 16.24 8.34
N LEU A 3 -4.69 14.96 8.32
CA LEU A 3 -5.28 14.33 7.14
C LEU A 3 -6.69 14.89 6.92
N GLN A 4 -7.00 15.24 5.67
CA GLN A 4 -8.32 15.78 5.32
C GLN A 4 -9.27 14.64 4.94
N LEU A 5 -10.36 14.50 5.71
CA LEU A 5 -11.46 13.59 5.42
C LEU A 5 -12.50 14.30 4.55
N ASN A 6 -12.80 13.73 3.39
CA ASN A 6 -13.90 14.13 2.52
C ASN A 6 -14.90 12.97 2.41
N TYR A 7 -16.11 13.23 1.92
CA TYR A 7 -17.10 12.19 1.66
C TYR A 7 -17.45 12.15 0.17
N GLU A 8 -17.45 10.96 -0.41
CA GLU A 8 -17.94 10.73 -1.77
C GLU A 8 -19.02 9.64 -1.75
N LEU A 9 -20.02 9.80 -2.62
CA LEU A 9 -21.07 8.80 -2.79
C LEU A 9 -20.60 7.78 -3.83
N LEU A 10 -20.39 6.54 -3.42
CA LEU A 10 -20.06 5.44 -4.32
C LEU A 10 -21.29 4.60 -4.61
N GLN A 11 -21.53 4.33 -5.89
CA GLN A 11 -22.56 3.42 -6.34
C GLN A 11 -21.99 2.00 -6.35
N LEU A 12 -22.57 1.12 -5.54
CA LEU A 12 -22.12 -0.26 -5.39
C LEU A 12 -22.74 -1.16 -6.47
N PRO A 13 -22.14 -2.33 -6.78
CA PRO A 13 -22.64 -3.23 -7.82
C PRO A 13 -24.06 -3.77 -7.59
N ASN A 14 -24.54 -3.74 -6.35
CA ASN A 14 -25.91 -4.10 -5.97
C ASN A 14 -26.93 -2.96 -6.23
N GLY A 15 -26.50 -1.81 -6.75
CA GLY A 15 -27.33 -0.64 -7.01
C GLY A 15 -27.52 0.31 -5.82
N SER A 16 -26.98 0.01 -4.63
CA SER A 16 -27.01 0.94 -3.49
C SER A 16 -26.02 2.09 -3.69
N VAL A 17 -26.31 3.22 -3.03
CA VAL A 17 -25.40 4.38 -2.96
C VAL A 17 -24.99 4.56 -1.52
N GLU A 18 -23.68 4.55 -1.27
CA GLU A 18 -23.13 4.63 0.08
C GLU A 18 -22.08 5.73 0.18
N ALA A 19 -22.14 6.49 1.28
CA ALA A 19 -21.17 7.53 1.59
C ALA A 19 -19.87 6.91 2.10
N HIS A 20 -18.78 7.19 1.39
CA HIS A 20 -17.44 6.72 1.72
C HIS A 20 -16.57 7.88 2.17
N GLY A 21 -15.91 7.71 3.32
CA GLY A 21 -14.90 8.63 3.81
C GLY A 21 -13.60 8.46 3.02
N ILE A 22 -13.17 9.52 2.35
CA ILE A 22 -11.89 9.58 1.64
C ILE A 22 -10.91 10.38 2.46
N LEU A 23 -9.87 9.70 2.94
CA LEU A 23 -8.78 10.30 3.66
C LEU A 23 -7.59 10.52 2.70
N ARG A 24 -7.25 11.77 2.43
CA ARG A 24 -6.19 12.11 1.48
C ARG A 24 -4.82 11.78 2.07
N MET A 25 -4.06 10.92 1.39
CA MET A 25 -2.65 10.62 1.76
C MET A 25 -1.67 11.56 1.06
N PRO A 26 -0.47 11.77 1.64
CA PRO A 26 0.65 12.41 0.95
C PRO A 26 1.01 11.70 -0.37
N GLY A 27 1.30 12.46 -1.42
CA GLY A 27 1.66 11.96 -2.75
C GLY A 27 3.17 11.74 -2.94
N ASP A 28 3.83 11.13 -1.96
CA ASP A 28 5.30 11.02 -1.86
C ASP A 28 5.86 9.66 -2.29
N GLY A 29 5.07 8.86 -3.04
CA GLY A 29 5.43 7.49 -3.41
C GLY A 29 5.27 6.47 -2.28
N SER A 30 5.00 6.92 -1.05
CA SER A 30 4.71 6.05 0.10
C SER A 30 3.22 5.94 0.41
N CYS A 31 2.36 6.54 -0.43
CA CYS A 31 0.92 6.65 -0.21
C CYS A 31 0.21 5.32 0.05
N LEU A 32 0.65 4.22 -0.58
CA LEU A 32 0.11 2.88 -0.30
C LEU A 32 0.38 2.46 1.16
N PHE A 33 1.63 2.58 1.61
CA PHE A 33 2.03 2.19 2.96
C PHE A 33 1.43 3.12 4.01
N SER A 34 1.34 4.42 3.72
CA SER A 34 0.63 5.38 4.56
C SER A 34 -0.86 5.06 4.68
N SER A 35 -1.52 4.66 3.57
CA SER A 35 -2.92 4.24 3.59
C SER A 35 -3.13 3.00 4.47
N LEU A 36 -2.26 1.99 4.32
CA LEU A 36 -2.30 0.78 5.13
C LEU A 36 -2.02 1.06 6.60
N SER A 37 -1.01 1.88 6.89
CA SER A 37 -0.67 2.33 8.25
C SER A 37 -1.86 3.02 8.91
N GLN A 38 -2.51 3.93 8.19
CA GLN A 38 -3.69 4.64 8.67
C GLN A 38 -4.88 3.71 8.92
N LEU A 39 -5.07 2.69 8.07
CA LEU A 39 -6.15 1.71 8.23
C LEU A 39 -5.93 0.80 9.45
N VAL A 40 -4.69 0.38 9.68
CA VAL A 40 -4.36 -0.59 10.74
C VAL A 40 -4.14 0.10 12.09
N TYR A 41 -3.45 1.24 12.11
CA TYR A 41 -3.00 1.92 13.33
C TYR A 41 -3.75 3.23 13.62
N GLY A 42 -4.55 3.73 12.68
CA GLY A 42 -5.15 5.07 12.80
C GLY A 42 -4.14 6.21 12.62
N ASP A 43 -2.91 5.92 12.21
CA ASP A 43 -1.82 6.88 12.04
C ASP A 43 -0.92 6.48 10.86
N ILE A 44 -0.47 7.46 10.07
CA ILE A 44 0.44 7.29 8.94
C ILE A 44 1.91 7.16 9.36
N SER A 45 2.26 7.48 10.61
CA SER A 45 3.64 7.48 11.12
C SER A 45 4.33 6.11 11.05
N HIS A 46 3.56 5.02 10.95
CA HIS A 46 4.06 3.66 10.84
C HIS A 46 4.24 3.19 9.38
N SER A 47 4.17 4.08 8.40
CA SER A 47 4.29 3.73 6.97
C SER A 47 5.60 3.00 6.64
N THR A 48 6.73 3.41 7.20
CA THR A 48 8.03 2.73 7.02
C THR A 48 8.01 1.32 7.61
N GLN A 49 7.45 1.16 8.82
CA GLN A 49 7.31 -0.16 9.46
C GLN A 49 6.36 -1.05 8.65
N MET A 50 5.25 -0.50 8.16
CA MET A 50 4.29 -1.20 7.32
C MET A 50 4.94 -1.70 6.02
N ARG A 51 5.77 -0.87 5.38
CA ARG A 51 6.55 -1.28 4.21
C ARG A 51 7.48 -2.44 4.56
N PHE A 52 8.25 -2.33 5.63
CA PHE A 52 9.16 -3.38 6.08
C PHE A 52 8.43 -4.71 6.28
N LEU A 53 7.34 -4.72 7.04
CA LEU A 53 6.55 -5.93 7.32
C LEU A 53 5.98 -6.55 6.05
N LEU A 54 5.48 -5.73 5.12
CA LEU A 54 4.93 -6.22 3.85
C LEU A 54 6.04 -6.83 2.98
N THR A 55 7.17 -6.14 2.86
CA THR A 55 8.32 -6.61 2.10
C THR A 55 8.86 -7.92 2.68
N GLU A 56 9.04 -7.99 4.00
CA GLU A 56 9.48 -9.21 4.70
C GLU A 56 8.51 -10.37 4.46
N HIS A 57 7.20 -10.13 4.56
CA HIS A 57 6.18 -11.14 4.33
C HIS A 57 6.25 -11.70 2.89
N ILE A 58 6.36 -10.82 1.90
CA ILE A 58 6.44 -11.22 0.49
C ILE A 58 7.74 -11.97 0.22
N SER A 59 8.88 -11.48 0.69
CA SER A 59 10.18 -12.12 0.51
C SER A 59 10.23 -13.51 1.15
N THR A 60 9.62 -13.68 2.33
CA THR A 60 9.55 -14.98 3.02
C THR A 60 8.63 -15.96 2.28
N ASN A 61 7.61 -15.47 1.59
CA ASN A 61 6.61 -16.28 0.88
C ASN A 61 6.74 -16.15 -0.65
N TRP A 62 7.97 -16.01 -1.14
CA TRP A 62 8.27 -15.63 -2.52
C TRP A 62 7.63 -16.53 -3.58
N GLU A 63 7.67 -17.85 -3.38
CA GLU A 63 7.12 -18.82 -4.31
C GLU A 63 5.63 -18.56 -4.61
N ARG A 64 4.88 -18.10 -3.61
CA ARG A 64 3.45 -17.80 -3.74
C ARG A 64 3.19 -16.36 -4.16
N LEU A 65 3.95 -15.41 -3.62
CA LEU A 65 3.62 -13.98 -3.70
C LEU A 65 4.46 -13.20 -4.71
N GLY A 66 5.64 -13.70 -5.08
CA GLY A 66 6.56 -13.03 -6.00
C GLY A 66 5.92 -12.72 -7.35
N VAL A 67 4.99 -13.58 -7.79
CA VAL A 67 4.23 -13.40 -9.04
C VAL A 67 3.47 -12.08 -9.11
N PHE A 68 3.05 -11.54 -7.97
CA PHE A 68 2.27 -10.29 -7.88
C PHE A 68 3.13 -9.04 -7.75
N THR A 69 4.46 -9.18 -7.77
CA THR A 69 5.38 -8.06 -7.62
C THR A 69 5.83 -7.56 -8.99
N CYS A 70 6.00 -6.23 -9.11
CA CYS A 70 6.56 -5.61 -10.29
C CYS A 70 7.45 -4.41 -9.93
N ASP A 71 8.48 -4.20 -10.73
CA ASP A 71 9.37 -3.07 -10.65
C ASP A 71 8.70 -1.79 -11.18
N ARG A 72 9.43 -0.68 -11.14
CA ARG A 72 8.94 0.63 -11.63
C ARG A 72 8.62 0.65 -13.13
N LYS A 73 9.09 -0.32 -13.90
CA LYS A 73 8.79 -0.48 -15.34
C LYS A 73 7.62 -1.43 -15.58
N GLY A 74 7.03 -2.00 -14.52
CA GLY A 74 6.00 -3.02 -14.61
C GLY A 74 6.52 -4.42 -14.92
N SER A 75 7.84 -4.63 -14.86
CA SER A 75 8.45 -5.96 -15.06
C SER A 75 8.42 -6.72 -13.74
N GLN A 76 8.15 -8.03 -13.80
CA GLN A 76 8.20 -8.86 -12.61
C GLN A 76 9.62 -8.95 -12.05
N TYR A 77 9.75 -8.95 -10.73
CA TYR A 77 11.03 -9.21 -10.08
C TYR A 77 11.44 -10.67 -10.27
N ASN A 78 12.73 -10.91 -10.54
CA ASN A 78 13.24 -12.26 -10.73
C ASN A 78 13.32 -13.05 -9.42
N ASP A 79 13.63 -12.36 -8.32
CA ASP A 79 13.82 -12.97 -7.01
C ASP A 79 13.46 -12.01 -5.86
N ALA A 80 13.32 -12.60 -4.68
CA ALA A 80 12.99 -11.90 -3.45
C ALA A 80 14.05 -10.89 -3.01
N ILE A 81 15.31 -11.08 -3.41
CA ILE A 81 16.43 -10.23 -3.00
C ILE A 81 16.35 -8.89 -3.74
N CYS A 82 16.13 -8.94 -5.06
CA CYS A 82 15.94 -7.76 -5.89
C CYS A 82 14.71 -6.96 -5.43
N TYR A 83 13.60 -7.66 -5.18
CA TYR A 83 12.39 -7.05 -4.65
C TYR A 83 12.62 -6.36 -3.29
N ALA A 84 13.26 -7.06 -2.34
CA ALA A 84 13.52 -6.51 -1.01
C ALA A 84 14.47 -5.31 -1.05
N ALA A 85 15.50 -5.37 -1.89
CA ALA A 85 16.44 -4.27 -2.07
C ALA A 85 15.74 -3.01 -2.62
N ASP A 86 14.89 -3.15 -3.64
CA ASP A 86 14.17 -2.03 -4.23
C ASP A 86 13.17 -1.40 -3.25
N MET A 87 12.42 -2.22 -2.50
CA MET A 87 11.44 -1.76 -1.53
C MET A 87 12.10 -1.12 -0.30
N SER A 88 13.33 -1.49 0.03
CA SER A 88 14.07 -0.90 1.17
C SER A 88 14.74 0.44 0.82
N ASN A 89 15.01 0.71 -0.46
CA ASN A 89 15.72 1.90 -0.93
C ASN A 89 14.81 3.05 -1.38
N SER A 90 13.49 2.88 -1.31
CA SER A 90 12.49 3.83 -1.82
C SER A 90 11.82 4.66 -0.73
#